data_AF-A0A1S4D6H5-F1
#
_entry.id   AF-A0A1S4D6H5-F1
#
_cell.length_a   1.000
_cell.length_b   1.000
_cell.length_c   1.000
_cell.angle_alpha   90.00
_cell.angle_beta   90.00
_cell.angle_gamma   90.00
#
_symmetry.space_group_name_H-M   'P 1'
#
loop_
_entity.id
_entity.type
_entity.pdbx_description
1 polymer ?
#
loop_
_entity_poly.entity_id
_entity_poly.type
_entity_poly.pdbx_seq_one_letter_code
_entity_poly.pdbx_strand_id
1 'polypeptide(L)'
;MYKTPSPRTFDCCIQEKVSGEAKAESKYCVLLYNYQNAEYTWPDPQLAASLEKEILDTNPGVRWDDVAGLNEAKRLLQEGIRRPWRGVLMFGPPGTGKTLLAKAVATECGTTFLNISCSSLLGKWYGESERRVRCLFDLARAHAPSTIFIYEIDSLCSARGASGEHEVSRRVKSELLVQIDGLNNSTNNTAGKPVTVLAATNFPWGLDEALRRRLEKRIYIPLPDFKSRKELIKINLKSIA
;
A
#
# COMPACT_ATOMS: atom_id res chain seq x y z
N MET A 1 -35.94 13.57 -21.31
CA MET A 1 -37.00 12.67 -20.80
C MET A 1 -36.40 11.26 -20.77
N TYR A 2 -35.78 10.88 -19.66
CA TYR A 2 -35.08 9.60 -19.54
C TYR A 2 -36.11 8.48 -19.29
N LYS A 3 -36.11 7.44 -20.12
CA LYS A 3 -36.88 6.21 -19.90
C LYS A 3 -36.04 5.27 -19.02
N THR A 4 -36.56 4.94 -17.85
CA THR A 4 -36.06 3.84 -17.00
C THR A 4 -36.49 2.48 -17.57
N PRO A 5 -35.63 1.44 -17.62
CA PRO A 5 -36.05 0.09 -17.94
C PRO A 5 -36.69 -0.61 -16.72
N SER A 6 -37.65 -1.50 -16.99
CA SER A 6 -38.53 -2.18 -16.01
C SER A 6 -37.90 -3.40 -15.31
N PRO A 7 -38.41 -3.82 -14.14
CA PRO A 7 -37.74 -4.74 -13.21
C PRO A 7 -38.11 -6.22 -13.44
N ARG A 8 -37.95 -6.74 -14.66
CA ARG A 8 -38.29 -8.15 -14.98
C ARG A 8 -37.13 -9.00 -15.52
N THR A 9 -35.91 -8.46 -15.54
CA THR A 9 -34.71 -9.22 -15.94
C THR A 9 -33.91 -9.76 -14.74
N PHE A 10 -34.48 -9.67 -13.52
CA PHE A 10 -33.79 -9.97 -12.27
C PHE A 10 -33.87 -11.45 -11.79
N ASP A 11 -34.67 -12.30 -12.43
CA ASP A 11 -34.97 -13.64 -11.88
C ASP A 11 -34.29 -14.84 -12.55
N CYS A 12 -33.50 -14.66 -13.62
CA CYS A 12 -32.93 -15.83 -14.33
C CYS A 12 -31.56 -16.31 -13.80
N CYS A 13 -30.83 -15.51 -13.01
CA CYS A 13 -29.46 -15.87 -12.59
C CYS A 13 -29.34 -16.37 -11.14
N ILE A 14 -30.42 -16.39 -10.35
CA ILE A 14 -30.35 -16.78 -8.92
C ILE A 14 -30.77 -18.25 -8.68
N GLN A 15 -31.34 -18.95 -9.66
CA GLN A 15 -31.88 -20.31 -9.39
C GLN A 15 -30.98 -21.50 -9.77
N GLU A 16 -29.82 -21.31 -10.38
CA GLU A 16 -28.88 -22.42 -10.62
C GLU A 16 -27.52 -22.15 -9.99
N LYS A 17 -27.38 -22.55 -8.72
CA LYS A 17 -26.15 -23.17 -8.15
C LYS A 17 -26.40 -23.65 -6.72
N VAL A 18 -27.37 -24.53 -6.58
CA VAL A 18 -27.37 -25.58 -5.54
C VAL A 18 -26.56 -26.75 -6.10
N SER A 19 -25.24 -26.59 -6.17
CA SER A 19 -24.30 -27.69 -6.40
C SER A 19 -22.90 -27.12 -6.25
N GLY A 20 -22.18 -27.58 -5.22
CA GLY A 20 -20.87 -27.07 -4.87
C GLY A 20 -19.86 -27.27 -6.00
N GLU A 21 -19.43 -26.16 -6.60
CA GLU A 21 -18.16 -25.97 -7.32
C GLU A 21 -18.16 -24.55 -7.92
N ALA A 22 -17.58 -23.56 -7.23
CA ALA A 22 -17.25 -22.22 -7.79
C ALA A 22 -16.43 -21.38 -6.80
N LYS A 23 -15.17 -21.75 -6.55
CA LYS A 23 -14.22 -20.93 -5.77
C LYS A 23 -13.21 -20.25 -6.71
N ALA A 24 -13.61 -19.19 -7.42
CA ALA A 24 -12.69 -18.19 -7.98
C ALA A 24 -13.43 -17.03 -8.68
N GLU A 25 -14.54 -17.30 -9.36
CA GLU A 25 -15.17 -16.33 -10.27
C GLU A 25 -16.14 -15.36 -9.59
N SER A 26 -16.55 -15.63 -8.34
CA SER A 26 -17.53 -14.82 -7.62
C SER A 26 -16.99 -13.45 -7.16
N LYS A 27 -15.68 -13.31 -6.88
CA LYS A 27 -15.11 -12.04 -6.37
C LYS A 27 -14.98 -10.94 -7.43
N TYR A 28 -14.65 -11.29 -8.67
CA TYR A 28 -14.58 -10.33 -9.77
C TYR A 28 -15.95 -9.70 -10.07
N CYS A 29 -17.02 -10.49 -9.98
CA CYS A 29 -18.38 -10.01 -10.24
C CYS A 29 -18.88 -9.04 -9.16
N VAL A 30 -18.54 -9.28 -7.88
CA VAL A 30 -18.89 -8.38 -6.76
C VAL A 30 -18.11 -7.05 -6.84
N LEU A 31 -16.86 -7.07 -7.31
CA LEU A 31 -16.07 -5.85 -7.50
C LEU A 31 -16.64 -4.96 -8.61
N LEU A 32 -17.03 -5.55 -9.75
CA LEU A 32 -17.71 -4.82 -10.83
C LEU A 32 -19.10 -4.28 -10.40
N TYR A 33 -19.81 -5.00 -9.52
CA TYR A 33 -21.12 -4.57 -9.03
C TYR A 33 -21.04 -3.37 -8.08
N ASN A 34 -20.00 -3.30 -7.22
CA ASN A 34 -19.75 -2.09 -6.41
C ASN A 34 -19.15 -0.94 -7.24
N TYR A 35 -18.50 -1.25 -8.37
CA TYR A 35 -17.96 -0.29 -9.33
C TYR A 35 -19.05 0.49 -10.09
N GLN A 36 -20.23 -0.10 -10.29
CA GLN A 36 -21.35 0.56 -10.99
C GLN A 36 -22.23 1.41 -10.05
N ASN A 37 -22.15 1.21 -8.73
CA ASN A 37 -23.04 1.84 -7.75
C ASN A 37 -22.37 2.94 -6.90
N ALA A 38 -21.05 3.10 -6.99
CA ALA A 38 -20.34 4.24 -6.41
C ALA A 38 -20.07 5.27 -7.52
N GLU A 39 -20.38 6.55 -7.28
CA GLU A 39 -20.01 7.69 -8.12
C GLU A 39 -18.48 7.90 -8.16
N TYR A 40 -17.72 6.89 -8.61
CA TYR A 40 -16.26 6.97 -8.77
C TYR A 40 -15.89 6.48 -10.16
N THR A 41 -16.02 7.36 -11.14
CA THR A 41 -15.50 7.16 -12.50
C THR A 41 -13.98 7.18 -12.45
N TRP A 42 -13.36 6.01 -12.55
CA TRP A 42 -11.92 5.88 -12.69
C TRP A 42 -11.47 6.52 -14.00
N PRO A 43 -10.41 7.35 -14.00
CA PRO A 43 -9.94 7.99 -15.22
C PRO A 43 -9.50 6.98 -16.29
N ASP A 44 -9.04 5.79 -15.87
CA ASP A 44 -8.58 4.72 -16.75
C ASP A 44 -8.76 3.33 -16.09
N PRO A 45 -9.80 2.56 -16.47
CA PRO A 45 -10.05 1.23 -15.92
C PRO A 45 -8.96 0.21 -16.24
N GLN A 46 -8.26 0.35 -17.38
CA GLN A 46 -7.21 -0.58 -17.77
C GLN A 46 -5.98 -0.39 -16.89
N LEU A 47 -5.64 0.87 -16.59
CA LEU A 47 -4.58 1.21 -15.67
C LEU A 47 -4.88 0.67 -14.27
N ALA A 48 -6.09 0.87 -13.76
CA ALA A 48 -6.51 0.38 -12.45
C ALA A 48 -6.37 -1.15 -12.35
N ALA A 49 -6.88 -1.91 -13.34
CA ALA A 49 -6.76 -3.36 -13.36
C ALA A 49 -5.30 -3.85 -13.41
N SER A 50 -4.45 -3.15 -14.18
CA SER A 50 -3.02 -3.47 -14.27
C SER A 50 -2.30 -3.25 -12.93
N LEU A 51 -2.58 -2.13 -12.26
CA LEU A 51 -2.01 -1.79 -10.96
C LEU A 51 -2.52 -2.72 -9.86
N GLU A 52 -3.80 -3.07 -9.88
CA GLU A 52 -4.39 -4.02 -8.93
C GLU A 52 -3.68 -5.36 -9.01
N LYS A 53 -3.46 -5.88 -10.22
CA LYS A 53 -2.76 -7.15 -10.43
C LYS A 53 -1.28 -7.11 -9.99
N GLU A 54 -0.61 -5.97 -10.13
CA GLU A 54 0.81 -5.81 -9.81
C GLU A 54 1.06 -5.59 -8.32
N ILE A 55 0.21 -4.80 -7.66
CA ILE A 55 0.50 -4.18 -6.36
C ILE A 55 -0.32 -4.80 -5.22
N LEU A 56 -1.49 -5.35 -5.52
CA LEU A 56 -2.43 -5.81 -4.51
C LEU A 56 -2.07 -7.20 -3.98
N ASP A 57 -1.64 -7.22 -2.73
CA ASP A 57 -1.48 -8.43 -1.93
C ASP A 57 -2.52 -8.41 -0.81
N THR A 58 -3.55 -9.25 -0.93
CA THR A 58 -4.63 -9.30 0.07
C THR A 58 -4.17 -9.89 1.40
N ASN A 59 -3.11 -10.69 1.42
CA ASN A 59 -2.55 -11.22 2.66
C ASN A 59 -1.12 -11.73 2.43
N PRO A 60 -0.08 -10.97 2.82
CA PRO A 60 1.29 -11.38 2.62
C PRO A 60 1.70 -12.59 3.46
N GLY A 61 0.89 -13.02 4.44
CA GLY A 61 1.07 -14.26 5.20
C GLY A 61 2.25 -14.26 6.18
N VAL A 62 2.94 -13.12 6.32
CA VAL A 62 4.05 -12.93 7.26
C VAL A 62 3.48 -12.52 8.61
N ARG A 63 3.89 -13.16 9.70
CA ARG A 63 3.46 -12.82 11.08
C ARG A 63 4.57 -12.14 11.86
N TRP A 64 4.24 -11.61 13.04
CA TRP A 64 5.25 -11.04 13.95
C TRP A 64 6.34 -12.04 14.35
N ASP A 65 6.02 -13.33 14.40
CA ASP A 65 6.94 -14.40 14.78
C ASP A 65 7.99 -14.71 13.70
N ASP A 66 7.71 -14.33 12.45
CA ASP A 66 8.63 -14.53 11.32
C ASP A 66 9.70 -13.43 11.24
N VAL A 67 9.50 -12.33 11.97
CA VAL A 67 10.45 -11.22 12.06
C VAL A 67 11.33 -11.40 13.29
N ALA A 68 12.63 -11.63 13.13
CA ALA A 68 13.55 -11.79 14.26
C ALA A 68 13.85 -10.44 14.95
N GLY A 69 13.78 -10.40 16.29
CA GLY A 69 14.10 -9.20 17.06
C GLY A 69 13.21 -7.99 16.77
N LEU A 70 13.84 -6.80 16.71
CA LEU A 70 13.19 -5.51 16.45
C LEU A 70 12.06 -5.15 17.44
N ASN A 71 12.21 -5.51 18.71
CA ASN A 71 11.17 -5.35 19.73
C ASN A 71 10.66 -3.91 19.85
N GLU A 72 11.55 -2.94 19.76
CA GLU A 72 11.19 -1.51 19.80
C GLU A 72 10.37 -1.10 18.57
N ALA A 73 10.82 -1.48 17.37
CA ALA A 73 10.09 -1.19 16.13
C ALA A 73 8.72 -1.89 16.10
N LYS A 74 8.64 -3.16 16.52
CA LYS A 74 7.38 -3.91 16.66
C LYS A 74 6.43 -3.24 17.64
N ARG A 75 6.94 -2.82 18.81
CA ARG A 75 6.15 -2.10 19.81
C ARG A 75 5.59 -0.79 19.25
N LEU A 76 6.44 0.02 18.61
CA LEU A 76 6.01 1.28 18.00
C LEU A 76 4.94 1.04 16.93
N LEU A 77 5.14 0.05 16.06
CA LEU A 77 4.15 -0.31 15.04
C LEU A 77 2.84 -0.79 15.66
N GLN A 78 2.87 -1.64 16.69
CA GLN A 78 1.69 -2.07 17.43
C GLN A 78 0.92 -0.91 18.08
N GLU A 79 1.62 0.09 18.61
CA GLU A 79 1.01 1.32 19.09
C GLU A 79 0.34 2.10 17.94
N GLY A 80 0.97 2.13 16.77
CA GLY A 80 0.44 2.70 15.53
C GLY A 80 -0.76 1.94 14.94
N ILE A 81 -0.93 0.65 15.24
CA ILE A 81 -2.16 -0.09 14.87
C ILE A 81 -3.35 0.39 15.69
N ARG A 82 -3.14 0.63 17.00
CA ARG A 82 -4.20 1.10 17.91
C ARG A 82 -4.59 2.55 17.64
N ARG A 83 -3.64 3.35 17.16
CA ARG A 83 -3.83 4.74 16.72
C ARG A 83 -3.28 4.88 15.30
N PRO A 84 -4.11 4.64 14.26
CA PRO A 84 -3.63 4.55 12.88
C PRO A 84 -2.86 5.81 12.50
N TRP A 85 -1.54 5.65 12.37
CA TRP A 85 -0.68 6.68 11.82
C TRP A 85 -0.90 6.74 10.32
N ARG A 86 -1.05 7.94 9.78
CA ARG A 86 -1.29 8.09 8.33
C ARG A 86 -0.01 7.91 7.52
N GLY A 87 1.14 8.24 8.11
CA GLY A 87 2.46 8.14 7.47
C GLY A 87 3.54 7.67 8.43
N VAL A 88 4.22 6.58 8.07
CA VAL A 88 5.35 6.02 8.82
C VAL A 88 6.55 5.84 7.89
N LEU A 89 7.70 6.37 8.29
CA LEU A 89 8.98 6.17 7.63
C LEU A 89 9.81 5.14 8.39
N MET A 90 10.12 4.03 7.74
CA MET A 90 11.07 3.04 8.21
C MET A 90 12.43 3.30 7.56
N PHE A 91 13.48 3.45 8.37
CA PHE A 91 14.82 3.71 7.86
C PHE A 91 15.89 2.89 8.56
N GLY A 92 16.95 2.55 7.85
CA GLY A 92 18.06 1.76 8.38
C GLY A 92 18.88 1.12 7.26
N PRO A 93 19.95 0.39 7.58
CA PRO A 93 20.78 -0.28 6.58
C PRO A 93 19.97 -1.30 5.74
N PRO A 94 20.38 -1.58 4.50
CA PRO A 94 19.73 -2.58 3.66
C PRO A 94 19.83 -3.98 4.29
N GLY A 95 18.88 -4.86 3.97
CA GLY A 95 18.89 -6.25 4.47
C GLY A 95 18.42 -6.44 5.91
N THR A 96 17.94 -5.41 6.61
CA THR A 96 17.40 -5.51 7.98
C THR A 96 15.92 -5.92 8.06
N GLY A 97 15.31 -6.34 6.94
CA GLY A 97 13.93 -6.84 6.95
C GLY A 97 12.84 -5.77 7.01
N LYS A 98 13.11 -4.52 6.58
CA LYS A 98 12.11 -3.43 6.56
C LYS A 98 10.83 -3.81 5.78
N THR A 99 10.99 -4.43 4.61
CA THR A 99 9.87 -4.92 3.79
C THR A 99 9.13 -6.09 4.46
N LEU A 100 9.87 -6.99 5.12
CA LEU A 100 9.28 -8.11 5.86
C LEU A 100 8.45 -7.61 7.05
N LEU A 101 8.95 -6.59 7.75
CA LEU A 101 8.25 -5.93 8.85
C LEU A 101 6.95 -5.26 8.37
N ALA A 102 6.98 -4.57 7.22
CA ALA A 102 5.79 -3.96 6.63
C ALA A 102 4.71 -5.01 6.27
N LYS A 103 5.13 -6.15 5.71
CA LYS A 103 4.24 -7.27 5.44
C LYS A 103 3.63 -7.85 6.72
N ALA A 104 4.44 -8.03 7.77
CA ALA A 104 3.96 -8.48 9.07
C ALA A 104 2.90 -7.55 9.66
N VAL A 105 3.11 -6.23 9.58
CA VAL A 105 2.12 -5.22 9.99
C VAL A 105 0.81 -5.41 9.24
N ALA A 106 0.87 -5.56 7.91
CA ALA A 106 -0.33 -5.66 7.09
C ALA A 106 -1.15 -6.93 7.39
N THR A 107 -0.48 -8.08 7.54
CA THR A 107 -1.11 -9.35 7.95
C THR A 107 -1.80 -9.21 9.31
N GLU A 108 -1.12 -8.62 10.29
CA GLU A 108 -1.60 -8.54 11.67
C GLU A 108 -2.71 -7.50 11.84
N CYS A 109 -2.74 -6.48 10.98
CA CYS A 109 -3.87 -5.55 10.90
C CYS A 109 -5.06 -6.11 10.09
N GLY A 110 -4.87 -7.19 9.33
CA GLY A 110 -5.85 -7.69 8.38
C GLY A 110 -6.22 -6.68 7.30
N THR A 111 -5.28 -5.82 6.91
CA THR A 111 -5.50 -4.77 5.89
C THR A 111 -4.97 -5.20 4.53
N THR A 112 -5.60 -4.73 3.47
CA THR A 112 -5.10 -4.90 2.09
C THR A 112 -3.69 -4.29 1.98
N PHE A 113 -2.70 -5.06 1.54
CA PHE A 113 -1.33 -4.59 1.40
C PHE A 113 -1.07 -4.20 -0.06
N LEU A 114 -0.72 -2.93 -0.27
CA LEU A 114 -0.38 -2.40 -1.59
C LEU A 114 1.13 -2.17 -1.63
N ASN A 115 1.86 -3.08 -2.25
CA ASN A 115 3.33 -3.01 -2.33
C ASN A 115 3.78 -2.34 -3.63
N ILE A 116 4.33 -1.14 -3.53
CA ILE A 116 4.83 -0.38 -4.68
C ILE A 116 6.30 -0.02 -4.51
N SER A 117 7.08 -0.24 -5.57
CA SER A 117 8.43 0.32 -5.68
C SER A 117 8.36 1.72 -6.29
N CYS A 118 9.13 2.66 -5.76
CA CYS A 118 9.21 4.01 -6.34
C CYS A 118 9.70 4.02 -7.79
N SER A 119 10.52 3.06 -8.20
CA SER A 119 10.95 2.90 -9.58
C SER A 119 9.79 2.53 -10.53
N SER A 120 8.81 1.75 -10.08
CA SER A 120 7.64 1.36 -10.89
C SER A 120 6.67 2.54 -11.15
N LEU A 121 6.71 3.57 -10.31
CA LEU A 121 5.89 4.78 -10.47
C LEU A 121 6.39 5.68 -11.60
N LEU A 122 7.65 5.56 -12.01
CA LEU A 122 8.22 6.34 -13.10
C LEU A 122 7.90 5.70 -14.46
N GLY A 123 6.87 6.21 -15.13
CA GLY A 123 6.55 5.89 -16.51
C GLY A 123 7.54 6.50 -17.52
N LYS A 124 7.58 5.91 -18.72
CA LYS A 124 8.36 6.42 -19.86
C LYS A 124 7.68 7.62 -20.52
N TRP A 125 6.37 7.77 -20.33
CA TRP A 125 5.53 8.74 -21.01
C TRP A 125 5.07 9.87 -20.07
N TYR A 126 4.93 11.06 -20.64
CA TYR A 126 4.56 12.26 -19.91
C TYR A 126 3.15 12.14 -19.29
N GLY A 127 3.02 12.46 -18.01
CA GLY A 127 1.73 12.43 -17.28
C GLY A 127 1.23 11.03 -16.91
N GLU A 128 1.83 9.96 -17.42
CA GLU A 128 1.47 8.57 -17.06
C GLU A 128 1.76 8.29 -15.57
N SER A 129 2.93 8.75 -15.11
CA SER A 129 3.39 8.58 -13.72
C SER A 129 2.47 9.27 -12.70
N GLU A 130 1.97 10.47 -13.00
CA GLU A 130 1.04 11.21 -12.14
C GLU A 130 -0.31 10.49 -12.04
N ARG A 131 -0.82 9.99 -13.18
CA ARG A 131 -2.06 9.21 -13.23
C ARG A 131 -1.93 7.91 -12.44
N ARG A 132 -0.78 7.22 -12.52
CA ARG A 132 -0.49 6.02 -11.71
C ARG A 132 -0.55 6.31 -10.22
N VAL A 133 0.07 7.40 -9.77
CA VAL A 133 0.03 7.79 -8.35
C VAL A 133 -1.40 8.08 -7.91
N ARG A 134 -2.20 8.84 -8.68
CA ARG A 134 -3.62 9.07 -8.36
C ARG A 134 -4.41 7.77 -8.24
N CYS A 135 -4.28 6.93 -9.27
CA CYS A 135 -4.97 5.63 -9.33
C CYS A 135 -4.58 4.72 -8.15
N LEU A 136 -3.32 4.69 -7.74
CA LEU A 136 -2.86 3.93 -6.57
C LEU A 136 -3.58 4.35 -5.28
N PHE A 137 -3.68 5.66 -5.02
CA PHE A 137 -4.33 6.16 -3.81
C PHE A 137 -5.85 6.04 -3.87
N ASP A 138 -6.44 6.18 -5.05
CA ASP A 138 -7.85 5.87 -5.28
C ASP A 138 -8.12 4.38 -4.98
N LEU A 139 -7.25 3.48 -5.44
CA LEU A 139 -7.37 2.03 -5.24
C LEU A 139 -7.22 1.67 -3.76
N ALA A 140 -6.26 2.28 -3.07
CA ALA A 140 -6.14 2.17 -1.61
C ALA A 140 -7.43 2.59 -0.89
N ARG A 141 -8.03 3.72 -1.30
CA ARG A 141 -9.31 4.19 -0.74
C ARG A 141 -10.46 3.21 -1.01
N ALA A 142 -10.51 2.62 -2.20
CA ALA A 142 -11.52 1.62 -2.55
C ALA A 142 -11.38 0.31 -1.76
N HIS A 143 -10.15 -0.12 -1.47
CA HIS A 143 -9.85 -1.32 -0.69
C HIS A 143 -9.65 -1.07 0.82
N ALA A 144 -10.14 0.05 1.33
CA ALA A 144 -10.01 0.39 2.74
C ALA A 144 -10.70 -0.67 3.65
N PRO A 145 -10.05 -1.12 4.75
CA PRO A 145 -8.80 -0.60 5.29
C PRO A 145 -7.57 -1.16 4.54
N SER A 146 -6.63 -0.29 4.19
CA SER A 146 -5.48 -0.64 3.34
C SER A 146 -4.19 0.00 3.83
N THR A 147 -3.08 -0.69 3.60
CA THR A 147 -1.72 -0.22 3.88
C THR A 147 -0.95 -0.09 2.57
N ILE A 148 -0.54 1.13 2.21
CA ILE A 148 0.34 1.40 1.07
C ILE A 148 1.78 1.31 1.55
N PHE A 149 2.55 0.36 1.01
CA PHE A 149 3.97 0.24 1.26
C PHE A 149 4.79 0.74 0.07
N ILE A 150 5.55 1.81 0.29
CA ILE A 150 6.42 2.44 -0.69
C ILE A 150 7.87 2.06 -0.38
N TYR A 151 8.44 1.21 -1.21
CA TYR A 151 9.85 0.81 -1.12
C TYR A 151 10.75 1.79 -1.89
N GLU A 152 11.97 1.99 -1.36
CA GLU A 152 13.01 2.87 -1.94
C GLU A 152 12.51 4.28 -2.24
N ILE A 153 11.84 4.91 -1.26
CA ILE A 153 11.30 6.27 -1.44
C ILE A 153 12.37 7.31 -1.78
N ASP A 154 13.61 7.07 -1.37
CA ASP A 154 14.78 7.88 -1.70
C ASP A 154 15.12 7.91 -3.20
N SER A 155 14.72 6.89 -3.98
CA SER A 155 14.95 6.85 -5.44
C SER A 155 14.16 7.94 -6.18
N LEU A 156 12.94 8.24 -5.72
CA LEU A 156 12.07 9.27 -6.28
C LEU A 156 12.23 10.62 -5.55
N CYS A 157 12.51 10.56 -4.25
CA CYS A 157 12.34 11.68 -3.34
C CYS A 157 13.65 12.21 -2.75
N SER A 158 14.72 12.19 -3.55
CA SER A 158 15.99 12.78 -3.16
C SER A 158 15.86 14.30 -2.91
N ALA A 159 16.80 14.84 -2.14
CA ALA A 159 16.84 16.26 -1.78
C ALA A 159 16.85 17.14 -3.03
N ARG A 160 16.01 18.19 -3.02
CA ARG A 160 15.92 19.18 -4.11
C ARG A 160 17.29 19.77 -4.40
N GLY A 161 17.70 19.78 -5.66
CA GLY A 161 18.94 20.45 -6.10
C GLY A 161 20.11 19.54 -6.43
N ALA A 162 19.93 18.20 -6.42
CA ALA A 162 20.84 17.33 -7.14
C ALA A 162 20.79 17.70 -8.63
N SER A 163 21.88 18.25 -9.16
CA SER A 163 22.07 18.58 -10.57
C SER A 163 21.81 17.34 -11.44
N GLY A 164 20.64 17.27 -12.07
CA GLY A 164 20.18 16.10 -12.85
C GLY A 164 18.75 15.62 -12.54
N GLU A 165 18.03 16.23 -11.59
CA GLU A 165 16.65 15.83 -11.30
C GLU A 165 15.70 16.11 -12.49
N HIS A 166 15.20 15.04 -13.12
CA HIS A 166 14.23 15.13 -14.21
C HIS A 166 12.92 15.79 -13.76
N GLU A 167 12.36 16.66 -14.61
CA GLU A 167 11.06 17.31 -14.34
C GLU A 167 9.93 16.32 -14.02
N VAL A 168 9.96 15.15 -14.66
CA VAL A 168 9.00 14.06 -14.41
C VAL A 168 9.04 13.61 -12.95
N SER A 169 10.24 13.42 -12.38
CA SER A 169 10.40 13.02 -10.97
C SER A 169 9.81 14.06 -10.02
N ARG A 170 10.07 15.35 -10.28
CA ARG A 170 9.53 16.46 -9.46
C ARG A 170 8.01 16.49 -9.42
N ARG A 171 7.36 16.23 -10.57
CA ARG A 171 5.90 16.23 -10.65
C ARG A 171 5.29 15.03 -9.94
N VAL A 172 5.86 13.85 -10.12
CA VAL A 172 5.43 12.64 -9.40
C VAL A 172 5.58 12.81 -7.89
N LYS A 173 6.71 13.36 -7.44
CA LYS A 173 6.94 13.71 -6.03
C LYS A 173 5.92 14.71 -5.50
N SER A 174 5.55 15.71 -6.30
CA SER A 174 4.52 16.70 -5.94
C SER A 174 3.14 16.06 -5.85
N GLU A 175 2.78 15.19 -6.80
CA GLU A 175 1.53 14.44 -6.77
C GLU A 175 1.46 13.51 -5.56
N LEU A 176 2.53 12.78 -5.27
CA LEU A 176 2.61 11.90 -4.09
C LEU A 176 2.38 12.69 -2.79
N LEU A 177 2.97 13.87 -2.66
CA LEU A 177 2.76 14.76 -1.51
C LEU A 177 1.29 15.20 -1.39
N VAL A 178 0.67 15.61 -2.50
CA VAL A 178 -0.75 15.99 -2.52
C VAL A 178 -1.65 14.83 -2.12
N GLN A 179 -1.39 13.62 -2.60
CA GLN A 179 -2.17 12.44 -2.24
C GLN A 179 -2.03 12.07 -0.75
N ILE A 180 -0.81 12.14 -0.19
CA ILE A 180 -0.60 11.90 1.25
C ILE A 180 -1.31 12.97 2.09
N ASP A 181 -1.25 14.24 1.69
CA ASP A 181 -1.98 15.32 2.37
C ASP A 181 -3.52 15.14 2.23
N GLY A 182 -3.99 14.60 1.10
CA GLY A 182 -5.39 14.22 0.89
C GLY A 182 -5.86 13.10 1.80
N LEU A 183 -4.98 12.13 2.12
CA LEU A 183 -5.26 11.13 3.15
C LEU A 183 -5.38 11.76 4.53
N ASN A 184 -4.59 12.80 4.85
CA ASN A 184 -4.62 13.48 6.15
C ASN A 184 -5.93 14.23 6.40
N ASN A 185 -6.49 14.84 5.35
CA ASN A 185 -7.72 15.64 5.42
C ASN A 185 -9.02 14.82 5.29
N SER A 186 -8.93 13.57 4.82
CA SER A 186 -10.11 12.71 4.57
C SER A 186 -10.68 12.06 5.84
N THR A 187 -10.85 12.82 6.92
CA THR A 187 -11.78 12.41 8.01
C THR A 187 -13.24 12.31 7.54
N ASN A 188 -13.55 12.79 6.32
CA ASN A 188 -14.93 12.94 5.83
C ASN A 188 -15.33 12.04 4.64
N ASN A 189 -14.40 11.36 3.94
CA ASN A 189 -14.70 10.68 2.66
C ASN A 189 -14.37 9.18 2.58
N THR A 190 -13.63 8.63 3.54
CA THR A 190 -13.51 7.18 3.69
C THR A 190 -14.50 6.78 4.77
N ALA A 191 -15.42 5.85 4.50
CA ALA A 191 -16.49 5.40 5.40
C ALA A 191 -15.97 4.78 6.72
N GLY A 192 -15.31 5.59 7.56
CA GLY A 192 -14.70 5.22 8.84
C GLY A 192 -13.43 4.36 8.79
N LYS A 193 -12.93 3.97 7.60
CA LYS A 193 -11.81 3.01 7.47
C LYS A 193 -10.47 3.68 7.12
N PRO A 194 -9.39 3.46 7.88
CA PRO A 194 -8.12 4.17 7.68
C PRO A 194 -7.32 3.61 6.49
N VAL A 195 -6.59 4.51 5.82
CA VAL A 195 -5.53 4.19 4.86
C VAL A 195 -4.21 4.65 5.45
N THR A 196 -3.24 3.74 5.53
CA THR A 196 -1.92 4.00 6.14
C THR A 196 -0.83 3.93 5.09
N VAL A 197 0.10 4.88 5.09
CA VAL A 197 1.28 4.88 4.23
C VAL A 197 2.51 4.48 5.04
N LEU A 198 3.15 3.39 4.64
CA LEU A 198 4.44 2.94 5.13
C LEU A 198 5.50 3.18 4.05
N ALA A 199 6.51 4.00 4.33
CA ALA A 199 7.62 4.24 3.42
C ALA A 199 8.90 3.61 3.98
N ALA A 200 9.72 3.02 3.13
CA ALA A 200 11.03 2.51 3.50
C ALA A 200 12.15 3.21 2.73
N THR A 201 13.21 3.58 3.46
CA THR A 201 14.43 4.17 2.87
C THR A 201 15.70 3.62 3.52
N ASN A 202 16.79 3.59 2.75
CA ASN A 202 18.13 3.32 3.29
C ASN A 202 18.87 4.62 3.65
N PHE A 203 18.45 5.76 3.10
CA PHE A 203 19.14 7.05 3.16
C PHE A 203 18.22 8.16 3.70
N PRO A 204 17.90 8.18 5.01
CA PRO A 204 16.96 9.15 5.58
C PRO A 204 17.43 10.61 5.50
N TRP A 205 18.74 10.85 5.40
CA TRP A 205 19.31 12.19 5.22
C TRP A 205 19.15 12.73 3.80
N GLY A 206 19.03 11.85 2.81
CA GLY A 206 18.82 12.20 1.40
C GLY A 206 17.36 12.51 1.06
N LEU A 207 16.43 12.28 2.01
CA LEU A 207 14.99 12.42 1.77
C LEU A 207 14.54 13.89 1.83
N ASP A 208 13.66 14.26 0.91
CA ASP A 208 13.03 15.58 0.88
C ASP A 208 12.36 15.97 2.20
N GLU A 209 12.56 17.23 2.59
CA GLU A 209 12.01 17.73 3.85
C GLU A 209 10.48 17.72 3.86
N ALA A 210 9.83 17.95 2.71
CA ALA A 210 8.38 17.96 2.63
C ALA A 210 7.81 16.57 2.99
N LEU A 211 8.39 15.50 2.45
CA LEU A 211 7.97 14.12 2.76
C LEU A 211 8.30 13.73 4.19
N ARG A 212 9.47 14.14 4.70
CA ARG A 212 9.83 13.94 6.11
C ARG A 212 8.83 14.56 7.08
N ARG A 213 8.12 15.63 6.70
CA ARG A 213 7.06 16.26 7.51
C ARG A 213 5.74 15.50 7.45
N ARG A 214 5.39 14.88 6.32
CA ARG A 214 4.15 14.08 6.15
C ARG A 214 4.26 12.69 6.76
N LEU A 215 5.47 12.13 6.76
CA LEU A 215 5.78 10.89 7.46
C LEU A 215 6.05 11.21 8.94
N GLU A 216 4.94 11.33 9.69
CA GLU A 216 4.92 11.78 11.09
C GLU A 216 5.81 10.93 11.99
N LYS A 217 5.79 9.61 11.78
CA LYS A 217 6.53 8.66 12.61
C LYS A 217 7.72 8.12 11.86
N ARG A 218 8.85 8.04 12.57
CA ARG A 218 10.12 7.59 12.02
C ARG A 218 10.63 6.45 12.88
N ILE A 219 10.76 5.28 12.29
CA ILE A 219 11.17 4.06 12.96
C ILE A 219 12.54 3.68 12.42
N TYR A 220 13.52 3.70 13.31
CA TYR A 220 14.86 3.22 13.01
C TYR A 220 14.89 1.70 13.12
N ILE A 221 15.46 1.05 12.11
CA ILE A 221 15.62 -0.41 12.05
C ILE A 221 17.13 -0.69 12.08
N PRO A 222 17.70 -1.01 13.26
CA PRO A 222 19.12 -1.25 13.42
C PRO A 222 19.55 -2.60 12.81
N LEU A 223 20.86 -2.82 12.76
CA LEU A 223 21.43 -4.15 12.50
C LEU A 223 21.04 -5.12 13.62
N PRO A 224 20.89 -6.43 13.32
CA PRO A 224 20.45 -7.41 14.31
C PRO A 224 21.54 -7.70 15.35
N ASP A 225 21.16 -7.64 16.62
CA ASP A 225 21.99 -8.05 17.76
C ASP A 225 22.22 -9.56 17.78
N PHE A 226 23.14 -10.02 18.64
CA PHE A 226 23.45 -11.44 18.81
C PHE A 226 22.19 -12.30 19.06
N LYS A 227 21.27 -11.82 19.91
CA LYS A 227 20.01 -12.51 20.19
C LYS A 227 19.11 -12.59 18.94
N SER A 228 18.95 -11.49 18.22
CA SER A 228 18.15 -11.43 16.99
C SER A 228 18.75 -12.30 15.88
N ARG A 229 20.09 -12.37 15.76
CA ARG A 229 20.75 -13.28 14.82
C ARG A 229 20.49 -14.75 15.15
N LYS A 230 20.54 -15.12 16.43
CA LYS A 230 20.21 -16.49 16.89
C LYS A 230 18.75 -16.85 16.57
N GLU A 231 17.82 -15.92 16.77
CA GLU A 231 16.41 -16.10 16.39
C GLU A 231 16.23 -16.24 14.88
N LEU A 232 16.90 -15.39 14.09
CA LEU A 232 16.85 -15.42 12.63
C LEU A 232 17.33 -16.76 12.06
N ILE A 233 18.43 -17.30 12.59
CA ILE A 233 18.93 -18.63 12.20
C ILE A 233 17.89 -19.70 12.55
N LYS A 234 17.30 -19.66 13.76
CA LYS A 234 16.26 -20.62 14.15
C LYS A 234 15.05 -20.57 13.24
N ILE A 235 14.58 -19.38 12.86
CA ILE A 235 13.42 -19.21 11.96
C ILE A 235 13.73 -19.83 10.59
N ASN A 236 14.90 -19.55 10.02
CA ASN A 236 15.29 -20.10 8.72
C ASN A 236 15.53 -21.62 8.75
N LEU A 237 16.00 -22.18 9.87
CA LEU A 237 16.19 -23.62 10.01
C LEU A 237 14.88 -24.40 10.17
N LYS A 238 13.78 -23.76 10.60
CA LYS A 238 12.47 -24.42 10.68
C LYS A 238 11.94 -24.90 9.33
N SER A 239 12.39 -24.34 8.21
CA SER A 239 11.95 -24.77 6.88
C SER A 239 12.73 -25.97 6.33
N ILE A 240 13.84 -26.34 6.98
CA ILE A 240 14.75 -27.39 6.53
C ILE A 240 14.55 -28.68 7.34
N ALA A 241 14.04 -28.56 8.56
CA ALA A 241 13.68 -29.67 9.44
C ALA A 241 12.24 -30.13 9.19
#